data_AF-A0A920N305-F1
#
_entry.id   AF-A0A920N305-F1
#
_cell.length_a   1.000
_cell.length_b   1.000
_cell.length_c   1.000
_cell.angle_alpha   90.00
_cell.angle_beta   90.00
_cell.angle_gamma   90.00
#
_symmetry.space_group_name_H-M   'P 1'
#
loop_
_entity.id
_entity.type
_entity.pdbx_description
1 polymer ?
#
loop_
_entity_poly.entity_id
_entity_poly.type
_entity_poly.pdbx_seq_one_letter_code
_entity_poly.pdbx_strand_id
1 'polypeptide(L)'
;MLPLLFGVSFQLPLVMLFLDRLSIFNADIYRNKRRVAILVISIVSMMLTPADPASMVMMMFPLILLYELGIWLCRYMAHRNPFEPATI
;
A
#
# COMPACT_ATOMS: atom_id res chain seq x y z
N MET A 1 -7.22 -4.93 -20.23
CA MET A 1 -7.75 -4.83 -18.85
C MET A 1 -6.64 -4.71 -17.80
N LEU A 2 -5.56 -5.50 -17.90
CA LEU A 2 -4.41 -5.44 -16.96
C LEU A 2 -3.80 -4.03 -16.73
N PRO A 3 -3.57 -3.19 -17.77
CA PRO A 3 -2.95 -1.87 -17.57
C PRO A 3 -3.82 -0.90 -16.75
N LEU A 4 -5.15 -1.06 -16.82
CA LEU A 4 -6.09 -0.22 -16.08
C LEU A 4 -6.00 -0.47 -14.58
N LEU A 5 -5.91 -1.73 -14.16
CA LEU A 5 -5.74 -2.11 -12.75
C LEU A 5 -4.41 -1.65 -12.19
N PHE A 6 -3.36 -1.70 -13.02
CA PHE A 6 -2.06 -1.16 -12.66
C PHE A 6 -2.14 0.35 -12.40
N GLY A 7 -2.84 1.09 -13.27
CA GLY A 7 -3.11 2.52 -13.10
C GLY A 7 -3.93 2.85 -11.85
N VAL A 8 -4.95 2.05 -11.53
CA VAL A 8 -5.72 2.21 -10.29
C VAL A 8 -4.85 1.90 -9.06
N SER A 9 -3.97 0.91 -9.16
CA SER A 9 -3.06 0.56 -8.06
C SER A 9 -2.09 1.71 -7.73
N PHE A 10 -1.69 2.50 -8.73
CA PHE A 10 -0.92 3.74 -8.52
C PHE A 10 -1.65 4.81 -7.71
N GLN A 11 -2.97 4.71 -7.54
CA GLN A 11 -3.71 5.58 -6.63
C GLN A 11 -3.49 5.20 -5.16
N LEU A 12 -3.20 3.92 -4.86
CA LEU A 12 -2.92 3.47 -3.49
C LEU A 12 -1.81 4.28 -2.80
N PRO A 13 -0.59 4.43 -3.36
CA PRO A 13 0.46 5.21 -2.73
C PRO A 13 0.05 6.69 -2.56
N LEU A 14 -0.70 7.26 -3.50
CA LEU A 14 -1.20 8.64 -3.38
C LEU A 14 -2.20 8.79 -2.23
N VAL A 15 -3.13 7.85 -2.09
CA VAL A 15 -4.12 7.81 -0.99
C VAL A 15 -3.43 7.61 0.35
N MET A 16 -2.44 6.71 0.44
CA MET A 16 -1.65 6.49 1.66
C MET A 16 -0.95 7.79 2.08
N LEU A 17 -0.37 8.51 1.13
CA LEU A 17 0.31 9.77 1.37
C LEU A 17 -0.65 10.88 1.80
N PHE A 18 -1.85 10.90 1.24
CA PHE A 18 -2.91 11.83 1.62
C PHE A 18 -3.41 11.57 3.05
N LEU A 19 -3.58 10.30 3.43
CA LEU A 19 -3.97 9.89 4.79
C LEU A 19 -2.88 10.15 5.83
N ASP A 20 -1.61 10.00 5.44
CA ASP A 20 -0.43 10.35 6.25
C ASP A 20 -0.34 11.86 6.48
N ARG A 21 -0.61 12.67 5.44
CA ARG A 21 -0.74 14.14 5.52
C ARG A 21 -1.86 14.62 6.44
N LEU A 22 -2.93 13.84 6.60
CA LEU A 22 -4.02 14.13 7.52
C LEU A 22 -3.71 13.67 8.96
N SER A 23 -2.53 13.09 9.21
CA SER A 23 -2.12 12.52 10.49
C SER A 23 -3.06 11.42 11.03
N ILE A 24 -3.87 10.81 10.17
CA ILE A 24 -4.81 9.74 10.53
C ILE A 24 -4.09 8.39 10.56
N PHE A 25 -3.12 8.18 9.67
CA PHE A 25 -2.34 6.95 9.56
C PHE A 25 -0.85 7.26 9.44
N ASN A 26 -0.02 6.68 10.32
CA ASN A 26 1.44 6.78 10.23
C ASN A 26 2.05 5.66 9.37
N ALA A 27 3.24 5.92 8.81
CA ALA A 27 4.05 4.92 8.10
C ALA A 27 4.23 3.60 8.89
N ASP A 28 4.34 3.66 10.22
CA ASP A 28 4.45 2.48 11.09
C ASP A 28 3.16 1.65 11.15
N ILE A 29 1.98 2.28 11.05
CA ILE A 29 0.70 1.58 10.99
C ILE A 29 0.59 0.78 9.69
N TYR A 30 1.00 1.38 8.56
CA TYR A 30 1.06 0.69 7.27
C TYR A 30 2.03 -0.50 7.31
N ARG A 31 3.20 -0.34 7.96
CA ARG A 31 4.15 -1.45 8.16
C ARG A 31 3.53 -2.57 8.99
N ASN A 32 2.82 -2.26 10.06
CA ASN A 32 2.18 -3.27 10.92
C ASN A 32 1.00 -3.98 10.22
N LYS A 33 0.36 -3.30 9.25
CA LYS A 33 -0.74 -3.84 8.44
C LYS A 33 -0.28 -4.48 7.12
N ARG A 34 1.02 -4.75 6.92
CA ARG A 34 1.55 -5.46 5.74
C ARG A 34 0.81 -6.74 5.40
N ARG A 35 0.45 -7.55 6.41
CA ARG A 35 -0.32 -8.79 6.20
C ARG A 35 -1.71 -8.53 5.60
N VAL A 36 -2.36 -7.43 5.99
CA VAL A 36 -3.66 -7.01 5.44
C VAL A 36 -3.49 -6.55 3.99
N ALA A 37 -2.46 -5.78 3.69
CA ALA A 37 -2.18 -5.35 2.32
C ALA A 37 -1.92 -6.55 1.39
N ILE A 38 -1.10 -7.51 1.82
CA ILE A 38 -0.84 -8.75 1.08
C ILE A 38 -2.14 -9.54 0.86
N LEU A 39 -3.03 -9.62 1.86
CA LEU A 39 -4.34 -10.26 1.74
C LEU A 39 -5.26 -9.55 0.71
N VAL A 40 -5.32 -8.23 0.73
CA VAL A 40 -6.12 -7.46 -0.24
C VAL A 40 -5.57 -7.64 -1.64
N ILE A 41 -4.24 -7.55 -1.81
CA ILE A 41 -3.58 -7.75 -3.11
C ILE A 41 -3.82 -9.17 -3.62
N SER A 42 -3.76 -10.18 -2.76
CA SER A 42 -4.05 -11.56 -3.15
C SER A 42 -5.52 -11.77 -3.51
N ILE A 43 -6.48 -11.19 -2.79
CA ILE A 43 -7.91 -11.25 -3.17
C ILE A 43 -8.14 -10.59 -4.53
N VAL A 44 -7.57 -9.41 -4.77
CA VAL A 44 -7.65 -8.71 -6.06
C VAL A 44 -7.03 -9.56 -7.16
N SER A 45 -5.86 -10.15 -6.90
CA SER A 45 -5.17 -11.01 -7.87
C SER A 45 -5.93 -12.30 -8.14
N MET A 46 -6.60 -12.87 -7.13
CA MET A 46 -7.44 -14.05 -7.27
C MET A 46 -8.69 -13.77 -8.09
N MET A 47 -9.32 -12.59 -7.96
CA MET A 47 -10.44 -12.19 -8.82
C MET A 47 -10.05 -12.04 -10.29
N LEU A 48 -8.79 -11.66 -10.54
CA LEU A 48 -8.28 -11.38 -11.89
C LEU A 48 -7.72 -12.62 -12.58
N THR A 49 -6.98 -13.44 -11.83
CA THR A 49 -6.34 -14.67 -12.29
C THR A 49 -6.77 -15.86 -11.42
N PRO A 50 -8.08 -16.19 -11.35
CA PRO A 50 -8.57 -17.28 -10.51
C PRO A 50 -8.06 -18.66 -10.95
N ALA A 51 -7.65 -18.80 -12.22
CA ALA A 51 -7.30 -20.09 -12.82
C ALA A 51 -5.82 -20.48 -12.68
N ASP A 52 -4.92 -19.59 -12.25
CA ASP A 52 -3.48 -19.87 -12.23
C ASP A 52 -2.74 -19.19 -11.06
N PRO A 53 -2.31 -19.96 -10.03
CA PRO A 53 -1.57 -19.45 -8.89
C PRO A 53 -0.20 -18.84 -9.25
N ALA A 54 0.47 -19.36 -10.28
CA ALA A 54 1.79 -18.87 -10.68
C ALA A 54 1.67 -17.45 -11.26
N SER A 55 0.69 -17.26 -12.14
CA SER A 55 0.36 -15.96 -12.72
C SER A 55 -0.13 -14.96 -11.66
N MET A 56 -0.90 -15.44 -10.67
CA MET A 56 -1.35 -14.63 -9.53
C MET A 56 -0.18 -14.06 -8.71
N VAL A 57 0.82 -14.89 -8.39
CA VAL A 57 2.02 -14.47 -7.63
C VAL A 57 2.85 -13.46 -8.44
N MET A 58 2.99 -13.67 -9.75
CA MET A 58 3.71 -12.76 -10.64
C MET A 58 3.06 -11.37 -10.69
N MET A 59 1.73 -11.29 -10.61
CA MET A 59 1.01 -10.02 -10.54
C MET A 59 1.03 -9.41 -9.13
N MET A 60 1.04 -10.23 -8.08
CA MET A 60 1.19 -9.79 -6.69
C MET A 60 2.50 -9.01 -6.47
N PHE A 61 3.58 -9.44 -7.13
CA PHE A 61 4.90 -8.84 -6.99
C PHE A 61 4.92 -7.31 -7.26
N PRO A 62 4.48 -6.81 -8.44
CA PRO A 62 4.49 -5.38 -8.70
C PRO A 62 3.48 -4.60 -7.84
N LEU A 63 2.36 -5.20 -7.42
CA LEU A 63 1.39 -4.58 -6.50
C LEU A 63 2.00 -4.36 -5.11
N ILE A 64 2.71 -5.37 -4.58
CA ILE A 64 3.41 -5.27 -3.29
C ILE A 64 4.52 -4.23 -3.38
N LEU A 65 5.25 -4.18 -4.50
CA LEU A 65 6.31 -3.20 -4.73
C LEU A 65 5.75 -1.78 -4.74
N LEU A 66 4.58 -1.56 -5.35
CA LEU A 66 3.86 -0.28 -5.29
C LEU A 66 3.46 0.12 -3.87
N TYR A 67 3.00 -0.84 -3.07
CA TYR A 67 2.63 -0.62 -1.68
C TYR A 67 3.86 -0.26 -0.82
N GLU A 68 5.00 -0.94 -1.03
CA GLU A 68 6.26 -0.58 -0.38
C GLU A 68 6.74 0.81 -0.80
N LEU A 69 6.65 1.16 -2.08
CA LEU A 69 6.93 2.51 -2.57
C LEU A 69 6.05 3.56 -1.89
N GLY A 70 4.77 3.28 -1.70
CA GLY A 70 3.85 4.15 -0.96
C GLY A 70 4.29 4.40 0.48
N ILE A 71 4.65 3.33 1.21
CA ILE A 71 5.18 3.44 2.58
C ILE A 71 6.49 4.23 2.60
N TRP A 72 7.38 3.98 1.65
CA TRP A 72 8.65 4.67 1.54
C TRP A 72 8.47 6.16 1.26
N LEU A 73 7.55 6.51 0.35
CA LEU A 73 7.17 7.91 0.08
C LEU A 73 6.57 8.58 1.32
N CYS A 74 5.65 7.91 2.03
CA CYS A 74 5.09 8.43 3.28
C CYS A 74 6.20 8.68 4.29
N ARG A 75 7.14 7.74 4.49
CA ARG A 75 8.27 7.91 5.43
C ARG A 75 9.21 9.05 5.03
N TYR A 76 9.49 9.22 3.74
CA TYR A 76 10.36 10.29 3.24
C TYR A 76 9.69 11.67 3.36
N MET A 77 8.38 11.76 3.08
CA MET A 77 7.60 12.99 3.22
C MET A 77 7.15 13.27 4.66
N ALA A 78 7.13 12.27 5.55
CA ALA A 78 6.81 12.40 6.97
C ALA A 78 7.89 13.14 7.77
N HIS A 79 8.88 13.74 7.12
CA HIS A 79 9.72 14.77 7.72
C HIS A 79 8.88 16.02 7.95
N ARG A 80 8.05 16.00 9.01
CA ARG A 80 7.57 17.07 9.91
C ARG A 80 6.23 16.64 10.55
N ASN A 81 6.28 15.95 11.68
CA ASN A 81 5.18 16.02 12.66
C ASN A 81 5.74 16.55 13.99
N PRO A 82 5.52 17.85 14.30
CA PRO A 82 5.79 18.48 15.60
C PRO A 82 4.84 18.02 16.73
N PHE A 83 3.94 17.08 16.46
CA PHE A 83 2.87 16.66 17.36
C PHE A 83 3.04 15.21 17.78
N GLU A 84 4.21 14.91 18.36
CA GLU A 84 4.34 13.82 19.32
C GLU A 84 3.51 14.24 20.56
N PRO A 85 2.33 13.67 20.83
CA PRO A 85 1.67 13.96 22.08
C PRO A 85 2.49 13.28 23.17
N ALA A 86 2.99 14.08 24.12
CA ALA A 86 3.61 13.58 25.33
C ALA A 86 2.75 12.44 25.89
N THR A 87 3.34 11.25 25.87
CA THR A 87 2.83 10.09 26.61
C THR A 87 2.61 10.51 28.05
N ILE A 88 1.36 10.43 28.49
CA ILE A 88 0.92 10.63 29.88
C ILE A 88 1.63 9.61 30.78
#